data_AF-D3VKJ5-F1
#
_entry.id   AF-D3VKJ5-F1
#
_cell.length_a   1.000
_cell.length_b   1.000
_cell.length_c   1.000
_cell.angle_alpha   90.00
_cell.angle_beta   90.00
_cell.angle_gamma   90.00
#
_symmetry.space_group_name_H-M   'P 1'
#
loop_
_entity.id
_entity.type
_entity.pdbx_description
1 polymer ?
#
loop_
_entity_poly.entity_id
_entity_poly.type
_entity_poly.pdbx_seq_one_letter_code
_entity_poly.pdbx_strand_id
1 'polypeptide(L)'
;MKILKPLALLFVLFLYATPSLAVTFFYRADDRPFEEILASDPAGFNSWGVNDDLVRHVEGEILGEPEPESSAFIATTSDFDQAVAIAQIGIVATDSHAPRMPFYIYAIRPTDNFYSVELSFRHFQQQTGNPVFGELLEDYGEQREYAAYRHIPIVQIRQVMTYEYNSEMRRYVRTRTISNNAYVEAETEPNHGPYPHFNLPDPAGYSMSEHNCVINFNNSSSVLSFVSRSLAKNDDYQSAIIKWRRCHIMLETTSIISMMLF
;
A
#
# COMPACT_ATOMS: atom_id res chain seq x y z
N MET A 1 -50.29 -2.56 -31.74
CA MET A 1 -49.84 -3.02 -30.41
C MET A 1 -48.88 -4.23 -30.43
N LYS A 2 -48.28 -4.62 -31.57
CA LYS A 2 -47.38 -5.80 -31.63
C LYS A 2 -45.88 -5.48 -31.44
N ILE A 3 -45.49 -4.21 -31.52
CA ILE A 3 -44.09 -3.74 -31.47
C ILE A 3 -43.65 -3.34 -30.05
N LEU A 4 -44.60 -3.12 -29.12
CA LEU A 4 -44.28 -2.71 -27.74
C LEU A 4 -43.61 -3.84 -26.92
N LYS A 5 -44.00 -5.09 -27.17
CA LYS A 5 -43.48 -6.29 -26.49
C LYS A 5 -42.00 -6.59 -26.81
N PRO A 6 -41.54 -6.59 -28.08
CA PRO A 6 -40.13 -6.81 -28.36
C PRO A 6 -39.25 -5.66 -27.83
N LEU A 7 -39.75 -4.42 -27.80
CA LEU A 7 -39.00 -3.28 -27.26
C LEU A 7 -38.79 -3.38 -25.74
N ALA A 8 -39.82 -3.81 -25.00
CA ALA A 8 -39.72 -4.05 -23.56
C ALA A 8 -38.75 -5.20 -23.23
N LEU A 9 -38.72 -6.26 -24.05
CA LEU A 9 -37.77 -7.36 -23.87
C LEU A 9 -36.32 -6.92 -24.11
N LEU A 10 -36.09 -6.08 -25.11
CA LEU A 10 -34.77 -5.51 -25.44
C LEU A 10 -34.26 -4.59 -24.33
N PHE A 11 -35.16 -3.81 -23.71
CA PHE A 11 -34.83 -2.96 -22.56
C PHE A 11 -34.46 -3.77 -21.31
N VAL A 12 -35.16 -4.88 -21.04
CA VAL A 12 -34.80 -5.80 -19.95
C VAL A 12 -33.45 -6.48 -20.23
N LEU A 13 -33.19 -6.93 -21.45
CA LEU A 13 -31.88 -7.49 -21.86
C LEU A 13 -30.73 -6.47 -21.73
N PHE A 14 -30.97 -5.18 -21.98
CA PHE A 14 -29.98 -4.12 -21.81
C PHE A 14 -29.71 -3.81 -20.32
N LEU A 15 -30.70 -3.99 -19.44
CA LEU A 15 -30.51 -3.89 -17.98
C LEU A 15 -29.74 -5.10 -17.40
N TYR A 16 -29.76 -6.24 -18.09
CA TYR A 16 -28.94 -7.43 -17.79
C TYR A 16 -27.63 -7.49 -18.58
N ALA A 17 -27.35 -6.50 -19.43
CA ALA A 17 -26.07 -6.37 -20.12
C ALA A 17 -25.00 -5.96 -19.10
N THR A 18 -24.45 -6.99 -18.45
CA THR A 18 -23.18 -7.09 -17.71
C THR A 18 -22.74 -5.83 -16.97
N PRO A 19 -22.59 -5.86 -15.62
CA PRO A 19 -21.64 -4.93 -15.03
C PRO A 19 -20.32 -5.14 -15.77
N SER A 20 -19.80 -4.09 -16.39
CA SER A 20 -18.37 -4.03 -16.70
C SER A 20 -17.69 -4.29 -15.37
N LEU A 21 -17.22 -5.52 -15.14
CA LEU A 21 -16.34 -5.84 -14.04
C LEU A 21 -15.06 -5.05 -14.33
N ALA A 22 -15.06 -3.78 -13.92
CA ALA A 22 -13.89 -2.96 -13.97
C ALA A 22 -12.85 -3.72 -13.16
N VAL A 23 -11.77 -4.15 -13.81
CA VAL A 23 -10.65 -4.77 -13.11
C VAL A 23 -10.17 -3.76 -12.09
N THR A 24 -10.45 -4.04 -10.82
CA THR A 24 -9.99 -3.22 -9.70
C THR A 24 -8.50 -3.45 -9.57
N PHE A 25 -7.70 -2.39 -9.70
CA PHE A 25 -6.26 -2.46 -9.47
C PHE A 25 -5.97 -2.10 -8.02
N PHE A 26 -4.98 -2.77 -7.44
CA PHE A 26 -4.29 -2.30 -6.25
C PHE A 26 -3.03 -1.56 -6.65
N TYR A 27 -2.54 -0.75 -5.73
CA TYR A 27 -1.44 0.16 -5.97
C TYR A 27 -0.36 -0.06 -4.94
N ARG A 28 0.88 -0.13 -5.42
CA ARG A 28 2.07 -0.15 -4.56
C ARG A 28 2.94 1.05 -4.91
N ALA A 29 3.34 1.80 -3.89
CA ALA A 29 4.44 2.74 -3.98
C ALA A 29 5.77 1.99 -3.81
N ASP A 30 6.77 2.31 -4.64
CA ASP A 30 8.12 1.76 -4.54
C ASP A 30 9.11 2.81 -5.09
N ASP A 31 10.35 2.81 -4.61
CA ASP A 31 11.43 3.66 -5.12
C ASP A 31 12.25 2.98 -6.22
N ARG A 32 12.10 1.66 -6.38
CA ARG A 32 12.76 0.90 -7.44
C ARG A 32 12.10 1.17 -8.78
N PRO A 33 12.88 1.42 -9.85
CA PRO A 33 12.35 1.55 -11.20
C PRO A 33 11.83 0.22 -11.72
N PHE A 34 11.00 0.27 -12.77
CA PHE A 34 10.35 -0.92 -13.30
C PHE A 34 11.33 -1.95 -13.87
N GLU A 35 12.46 -1.51 -14.39
CA GLU A 35 13.54 -2.38 -14.87
C GLU A 35 14.12 -3.25 -13.76
N GLU A 36 14.19 -2.75 -12.52
CA GLU A 36 14.65 -3.52 -11.36
C GLU A 36 13.61 -4.54 -10.90
N ILE A 37 12.33 -4.16 -10.91
CA ILE A 37 11.22 -5.08 -10.62
C ILE A 37 11.15 -6.19 -11.67
N LEU A 38 11.42 -5.87 -12.93
CA LEU A 38 11.49 -6.85 -14.03
C LEU A 38 12.69 -7.80 -13.89
N ALA A 39 13.83 -7.29 -13.40
CA ALA A 39 15.07 -8.04 -13.23
C ALA A 39 15.15 -8.85 -11.92
N SER A 40 14.18 -8.69 -11.02
CA SER A 40 14.08 -9.45 -9.79
C SER A 40 13.94 -10.96 -10.06
N ASP A 41 14.36 -11.80 -9.12
CA ASP A 41 14.23 -13.26 -9.22
C ASP A 41 13.48 -13.82 -7.99
N PRO A 42 12.23 -14.29 -8.14
CA PRO A 42 11.42 -14.23 -9.37
C PRO A 42 10.97 -12.80 -9.73
N ALA A 43 10.69 -12.56 -11.01
CA ALA A 43 10.34 -11.25 -11.53
C ALA A 43 9.02 -10.72 -10.95
N GLY A 44 9.01 -9.46 -10.50
CA GLY A 44 7.92 -8.86 -9.75
C GLY A 44 8.35 -8.42 -8.35
N PHE A 45 7.40 -8.31 -7.43
CA PHE A 45 7.69 -7.99 -6.04
C PHE A 45 7.83 -9.26 -5.20
N ASN A 46 8.85 -9.29 -4.36
CA ASN A 46 9.11 -10.37 -3.42
C ASN A 46 9.06 -9.83 -1.99
N SER A 47 8.45 -10.58 -1.09
CA SER A 47 8.51 -10.30 0.34
C SER A 47 9.95 -10.41 0.83
N TRP A 48 10.31 -9.66 1.86
CA TRP A 48 11.67 -9.64 2.39
C TRP A 48 12.05 -10.91 3.14
N GLY A 49 11.08 -11.53 3.80
CA GLY A 49 11.30 -12.72 4.61
C GLY A 49 10.16 -13.70 4.55
N VAL A 50 10.06 -14.49 5.61
CA VAL A 50 9.10 -15.57 5.72
C VAL A 50 8.15 -15.44 6.91
N ASN A 51 8.29 -14.38 7.71
CA ASN A 51 7.47 -14.12 8.88
C ASN A 51 6.10 -13.56 8.48
N ASP A 52 5.06 -14.35 8.75
CA ASP A 52 3.70 -14.05 8.37
C ASP A 52 2.85 -13.47 9.52
N ASP A 53 3.52 -12.87 10.51
CA ASP A 53 2.86 -12.05 11.51
C ASP A 53 2.32 -10.76 10.89
N LEU A 54 1.02 -10.80 10.56
CA LEU A 54 0.34 -9.67 9.92
C LEU A 54 0.31 -8.43 10.81
N VAL A 55 0.29 -8.57 12.13
CA VAL A 55 0.31 -7.41 13.05
C VAL A 55 1.66 -6.72 12.97
N ARG A 56 2.74 -7.50 13.10
CA ARG A 56 4.11 -6.95 13.02
C ARG A 56 4.46 -6.40 11.65
N HIS A 57 3.87 -6.96 10.59
CA HIS A 57 3.92 -6.34 9.26
C HIS A 57 3.22 -4.98 9.27
N VAL A 58 2.00 -4.91 9.81
CA VAL A 58 1.19 -3.68 9.81
C VAL A 58 1.81 -2.54 10.59
N GLU A 59 2.40 -2.86 11.74
CA GLU A 59 3.12 -1.92 12.60
C GLU A 59 4.53 -1.57 12.10
N GLY A 60 4.98 -2.28 11.06
CA GLY A 60 6.27 -2.10 10.44
C GLY A 60 7.48 -2.53 11.27
N GLU A 61 7.31 -3.45 12.22
CA GLU A 61 8.37 -3.92 13.11
C GLU A 61 9.40 -4.84 12.43
N ILE A 62 8.94 -5.65 11.47
CA ILE A 62 9.75 -6.69 10.80
C ILE A 62 10.17 -6.26 9.39
N LEU A 63 10.41 -4.95 9.28
CA LEU A 63 10.70 -4.26 8.04
C LEU A 63 12.12 -3.69 8.11
N GLY A 64 12.93 -3.91 7.07
CA GLY A 64 14.09 -3.07 6.80
C GLY A 64 15.14 -3.75 5.94
N GLU A 65 15.25 -5.09 6.05
CA GLU A 65 16.26 -5.88 5.35
C GLU A 65 15.72 -7.28 4.99
N PRO A 66 16.20 -7.92 3.92
CA PRO A 66 15.83 -9.29 3.57
C PRO A 66 16.44 -10.29 4.55
N GLU A 67 15.69 -10.65 5.59
CA GLU A 67 16.06 -11.65 6.59
C GLU A 67 14.88 -12.61 6.83
N PRO A 68 15.10 -13.85 7.33
CA PRO A 68 14.01 -14.80 7.58
C PRO A 68 12.91 -14.24 8.50
N GLU A 69 13.26 -13.44 9.49
CA GLU A 69 12.34 -12.78 10.42
C GLU A 69 11.55 -11.62 9.81
N SER A 70 11.90 -11.18 8.61
CA SER A 70 11.25 -10.08 7.91
C SER A 70 9.91 -10.49 7.32
N SER A 71 9.07 -9.50 7.01
CA SER A 71 7.70 -9.71 6.55
C SER A 71 7.61 -10.65 5.34
N ALA A 72 6.66 -11.57 5.41
CA ALA A 72 6.18 -12.42 4.31
C ALA A 72 5.16 -11.70 3.41
N PHE A 73 4.82 -10.46 3.70
CA PHE A 73 3.81 -9.68 3.00
C PHE A 73 4.42 -8.55 2.19
N ILE A 74 3.72 -8.17 1.13
CA ILE A 74 4.01 -7.01 0.29
C ILE A 74 2.81 -6.09 0.39
N ALA A 75 3.01 -4.91 1.00
CA ALA A 75 1.93 -3.94 1.19
C ALA A 75 1.48 -3.33 -0.15
N THR A 76 0.15 -3.28 -0.31
CA THR A 76 -0.55 -2.60 -1.41
C THR A 76 -1.81 -1.93 -0.88
N THR A 77 -2.35 -0.95 -1.59
CA THR A 77 -3.63 -0.32 -1.26
C THR A 77 -4.61 -0.41 -2.41
N SER A 78 -5.90 -0.50 -2.09
CA SER A 78 -6.98 -0.36 -3.08
C SER A 78 -7.24 1.10 -3.48
N ASP A 79 -6.60 2.08 -2.83
CA ASP A 79 -6.81 3.50 -3.03
C ASP A 79 -5.58 4.17 -3.68
N PHE A 80 -5.73 4.59 -4.94
CA PHE A 80 -4.65 5.23 -5.69
C PHE A 80 -4.11 6.49 -5.02
N ASP A 81 -4.99 7.32 -4.45
CA ASP A 81 -4.60 8.57 -3.82
C ASP A 81 -3.80 8.29 -2.53
N GLN A 82 -4.14 7.22 -1.81
CA GLN A 82 -3.35 6.75 -0.67
C GLN A 82 -1.95 6.30 -1.08
N ALA A 83 -1.81 5.54 -2.18
CA ALA A 83 -0.50 5.14 -2.68
C ALA A 83 0.38 6.35 -3.02
N VAL A 84 -0.17 7.37 -3.67
CA VAL A 84 0.54 8.61 -3.98
C VAL A 84 0.88 9.41 -2.72
N ALA A 85 -0.08 9.56 -1.79
CA ALA A 85 0.11 10.31 -0.56
C ALA A 85 1.23 9.69 0.29
N ILE A 86 1.21 8.37 0.46
CA ILE A 86 2.24 7.64 1.21
C ILE A 86 3.60 7.84 0.55
N ALA A 87 3.73 7.62 -0.77
CA ALA A 87 5.00 7.77 -1.48
C ALA A 87 5.61 9.19 -1.34
N GLN A 88 4.78 10.23 -1.45
CA GLN A 88 5.22 11.61 -1.31
C GLN A 88 5.74 11.90 0.10
N ILE A 89 5.09 11.35 1.13
CA ILE A 89 5.55 11.49 2.52
C ILE A 89 6.89 10.81 2.70
N GLY A 90 7.05 9.56 2.25
CA GLY A 90 8.29 8.81 2.46
C GLY A 90 9.52 9.47 1.86
N ILE A 91 9.41 10.10 0.70
CA ILE A 91 10.54 10.83 0.13
C ILE A 91 10.74 12.20 0.81
N VAL A 92 9.68 12.93 1.15
CA VAL A 92 9.81 14.20 1.88
C VAL A 92 10.42 14.00 3.27
N ALA A 93 10.21 12.82 3.86
CA ALA A 93 10.78 12.41 5.13
C ALA A 93 12.28 12.06 5.06
N THR A 94 12.85 11.82 3.88
CA THR A 94 14.31 11.74 3.73
C THR A 94 14.91 13.14 3.92
N ASP A 95 16.10 13.23 4.54
CA ASP A 95 16.77 14.49 4.90
C ASP A 95 16.59 15.59 3.83
N SER A 96 16.29 16.82 4.24
CA SER A 96 16.17 17.99 3.38
C SER A 96 17.37 18.26 2.45
N HIS A 97 18.53 17.63 2.74
CA HIS A 97 19.74 17.67 1.92
C HIS A 97 19.89 16.49 0.95
N ALA A 98 19.04 15.46 1.06
CA ALA A 98 19.05 14.33 0.16
C ALA A 98 18.54 14.75 -1.24
N PRO A 99 19.12 14.18 -2.32
CA PRO A 99 18.61 14.40 -3.66
C PRO A 99 17.14 13.96 -3.73
N ARG A 100 16.30 14.77 -4.38
CA ARG A 100 14.89 14.46 -4.57
C ARG A 100 14.74 13.33 -5.58
N MET A 101 14.69 12.11 -5.08
CA MET A 101 14.60 10.90 -5.88
C MET A 101 13.19 10.70 -6.43
N PRO A 102 13.03 10.07 -7.61
CA PRO A 102 11.71 9.70 -8.11
C PRO A 102 11.08 8.61 -7.24
N PHE A 103 9.75 8.49 -7.33
CA PHE A 103 9.03 7.29 -6.90
C PHE A 103 8.14 6.75 -8.01
N TYR A 104 7.70 5.52 -7.81
CA TYR A 104 6.92 4.77 -8.78
C TYR A 104 5.65 4.26 -8.11
N ILE A 105 4.52 4.42 -8.80
CA ILE A 105 3.25 3.79 -8.43
C ILE A 105 2.96 2.67 -9.41
N TYR A 106 2.88 1.45 -8.91
CA TYR A 106 2.59 0.25 -9.68
C TYR A 106 1.11 -0.10 -9.60
N ALA A 107 0.43 -0.23 -10.74
CA ALA A 107 -0.93 -0.72 -10.81
C ALA A 107 -0.92 -2.25 -11.00
N ILE A 108 -1.50 -2.95 -10.03
CA ILE A 108 -1.37 -4.40 -9.85
C ILE A 108 -2.76 -5.02 -9.87
N ARG A 109 -2.97 -6.01 -10.72
CA ARG A 109 -4.20 -6.80 -10.73
C ARG A 109 -4.19 -7.75 -9.52
N PRO A 110 -5.18 -7.71 -8.63
CA PRO A 110 -5.21 -8.58 -7.45
C PRO A 110 -5.53 -10.03 -7.82
N THR A 111 -5.03 -10.95 -7.01
CA THR A 111 -5.31 -12.39 -7.04
C THR A 111 -5.59 -12.92 -5.63
N ASP A 112 -5.86 -14.21 -5.50
CA ASP A 112 -6.24 -14.89 -4.26
C ASP A 112 -5.19 -14.87 -3.14
N ASN A 113 -3.95 -14.44 -3.41
CA ASN A 113 -2.91 -14.21 -2.41
C ASN A 113 -2.92 -12.81 -1.79
N PHE A 114 -3.86 -11.94 -2.15
CA PHE A 114 -4.05 -10.63 -1.53
C PHE A 114 -5.09 -10.72 -0.42
N TYR A 115 -4.71 -10.36 0.80
CA TYR A 115 -5.59 -10.41 1.98
C TYR A 115 -5.89 -9.00 2.48
N SER A 116 -7.17 -8.71 2.73
CA SER A 116 -7.56 -7.45 3.37
C SER A 116 -7.07 -7.44 4.82
N VAL A 117 -6.28 -6.42 5.19
CA VAL A 117 -5.85 -6.20 6.57
C VAL A 117 -7.05 -5.96 7.47
N GLU A 118 -8.01 -5.14 6.99
CA GLU A 118 -9.23 -4.84 7.74
C GLU A 118 -10.06 -6.11 8.05
N LEU A 119 -10.32 -6.94 7.03
CA LEU A 119 -11.08 -8.19 7.24
C LEU A 119 -10.34 -9.12 8.19
N SER A 120 -9.02 -9.18 8.11
CA SER A 120 -8.17 -10.00 8.98
C SER A 120 -8.25 -9.54 10.42
N PHE A 121 -8.06 -8.25 10.70
CA PHE A 121 -8.11 -7.73 12.08
C PHE A 121 -9.52 -7.81 12.69
N ARG A 122 -10.58 -7.56 11.91
CA ARG A 122 -11.96 -7.79 12.37
C ARG A 122 -12.17 -9.26 12.75
N HIS A 123 -11.66 -10.18 11.94
CA HIS A 123 -11.73 -11.60 12.24
C HIS A 123 -10.94 -11.95 13.51
N PHE A 124 -9.70 -11.44 13.66
CA PHE A 124 -8.87 -11.70 14.83
C PHE A 124 -9.51 -11.16 16.11
N GLN A 125 -10.12 -9.98 16.06
CA GLN A 125 -10.89 -9.41 17.17
C GLN A 125 -12.06 -10.32 17.55
N GLN A 126 -12.81 -10.83 16.57
CA GLN A 126 -13.94 -11.74 16.81
C GLN A 126 -13.51 -13.09 17.41
N GLN A 127 -12.36 -13.63 16.97
CA GLN A 127 -11.85 -14.91 17.47
C GLN A 127 -11.26 -14.81 18.88
N THR A 128 -10.57 -13.72 19.18
CA THR A 128 -9.78 -13.58 20.42
C THR A 128 -10.45 -12.74 21.50
N GLY A 129 -11.37 -11.84 21.11
CA GLY A 129 -11.90 -10.81 21.99
C GLY A 129 -10.87 -9.74 22.39
N ASN A 130 -9.68 -9.72 21.77
CA ASN A 130 -8.62 -8.80 22.13
C ASN A 130 -8.89 -7.39 21.55
N PRO A 131 -8.99 -6.33 22.38
CA PRO A 131 -9.28 -4.97 21.92
C PRO A 131 -8.20 -4.37 21.02
N VAL A 132 -6.96 -4.88 21.08
CA VAL A 132 -5.81 -4.44 20.27
C VAL A 132 -6.13 -4.37 18.77
N PHE A 133 -6.92 -5.30 18.27
CA PHE A 133 -7.28 -5.34 16.86
C PHE A 133 -8.28 -4.24 16.47
N GLY A 134 -9.08 -3.76 17.43
CA GLY A 134 -9.90 -2.57 17.24
C GLY A 134 -9.05 -1.30 17.12
N GLU A 135 -8.03 -1.19 17.98
CA GLU A 135 -7.08 -0.07 17.97
C GLU A 135 -6.25 -0.06 16.68
N LEU A 136 -5.74 -1.21 16.24
CA LEU A 136 -5.07 -1.36 14.94
C LEU A 136 -5.97 -0.98 13.76
N LEU A 137 -7.28 -1.25 13.83
CA LEU A 137 -8.22 -0.84 12.79
C LEU A 137 -8.45 0.67 12.77
N GLU A 138 -8.46 1.32 13.94
CA GLU A 138 -8.56 2.77 14.05
C GLU A 138 -7.30 3.47 13.50
N ASP A 139 -6.13 2.89 13.74
CA ASP A 139 -4.84 3.46 13.31
C ASP A 139 -4.52 3.21 11.83
N TYR A 140 -4.82 2.01 11.32
CA TYR A 140 -4.35 1.56 10.00
C TYR A 140 -5.48 1.30 8.99
N GLY A 141 -6.75 1.28 9.42
CA GLY A 141 -7.89 0.94 8.55
C GLY A 141 -8.05 1.89 7.34
N GLU A 142 -7.74 3.17 7.50
CA GLU A 142 -7.83 4.17 6.42
C GLU A 142 -6.82 3.93 5.28
N GLN A 143 -5.80 3.08 5.49
CA GLN A 143 -4.83 2.73 4.44
C GLN A 143 -5.46 1.84 3.36
N ARG A 144 -6.62 1.24 3.64
CA ARG A 144 -7.33 0.29 2.77
C ARG A 144 -6.39 -0.79 2.22
N GLU A 145 -5.53 -1.28 3.11
CA GLU A 145 -4.41 -2.14 2.76
C GLU A 145 -4.89 -3.56 2.40
N TYR A 146 -4.28 -4.06 1.33
CA TYR A 146 -4.25 -5.47 0.99
C TYR A 146 -2.81 -5.97 1.01
N ALA A 147 -2.53 -6.91 1.91
CA ALA A 147 -1.24 -7.55 2.05
C ALA A 147 -1.15 -8.70 1.06
N ALA A 148 -0.26 -8.60 0.06
CA ALA A 148 0.01 -9.70 -0.85
C ALA A 148 0.99 -10.67 -0.22
N TYR A 149 0.62 -11.95 -0.13
CA TYR A 149 1.46 -12.96 0.48
C TYR A 149 2.57 -13.42 -0.48
N ARG A 150 3.82 -13.30 -0.02
CA ARG A 150 5.09 -13.76 -0.64
C ARG A 150 5.52 -13.07 -1.91
N HIS A 151 4.67 -13.05 -2.93
CA HIS A 151 5.08 -12.69 -4.28
C HIS A 151 3.95 -12.05 -5.06
N ILE A 152 4.26 -10.95 -5.74
CA ILE A 152 3.41 -10.36 -6.78
C ILE A 152 4.16 -10.54 -8.11
N PRO A 153 3.77 -11.51 -8.95
CA PRO A 153 4.48 -11.78 -10.19
C PRO A 153 4.32 -10.64 -11.19
N ILE A 154 5.35 -10.45 -12.02
CA ILE A 154 5.39 -9.39 -13.03
C ILE A 154 4.14 -9.38 -13.94
N VAL A 155 3.54 -10.55 -14.20
CA VAL A 155 2.34 -10.68 -15.03
C VAL A 155 1.08 -10.05 -14.44
N GLN A 156 1.08 -9.72 -13.14
CA GLN A 156 0.00 -8.98 -12.48
C GLN A 156 0.17 -7.46 -12.57
N ILE A 157 1.38 -6.97 -12.80
CA ILE A 157 1.68 -5.54 -12.88
C ILE A 157 1.28 -5.04 -14.26
N ARG A 158 0.27 -4.18 -14.35
CA ARG A 158 -0.21 -3.65 -15.65
C ARG A 158 0.65 -2.51 -16.16
N GLN A 159 0.96 -1.57 -15.27
CA GLN A 159 1.69 -0.37 -15.61
C GLN A 159 2.34 0.25 -14.37
N VAL A 160 3.36 1.05 -14.62
CA VAL A 160 4.03 1.87 -13.61
C VAL A 160 3.87 3.35 -13.98
N MET A 161 3.66 4.18 -12.98
CA MET A 161 3.57 5.63 -13.09
C MET A 161 4.77 6.25 -12.37
N THR A 162 5.62 6.96 -13.10
CA THR A 162 6.82 7.62 -12.56
C THR A 162 6.45 9.00 -12.07
N TYR A 163 6.88 9.33 -10.86
CA TYR A 163 6.74 10.64 -10.25
C TYR A 163 8.12 11.23 -9.99
N GLU A 164 8.35 12.42 -10.53
CA GLU A 164 9.59 13.18 -10.33
C GLU A 164 9.29 14.52 -9.69
N TYR A 165 10.26 15.06 -8.96
CA TYR A 165 10.09 16.35 -8.32
C TYR A 165 10.24 17.50 -9.33
N ASN A 166 9.19 18.31 -9.46
CA ASN A 166 9.24 19.54 -10.23
C ASN A 166 9.63 20.72 -9.32
N SER A 167 10.78 21.33 -9.61
CA SER A 167 11.34 22.44 -8.82
C SER A 167 10.55 23.73 -8.90
N GLU A 168 9.92 24.02 -10.04
CA GLU A 168 9.11 25.22 -10.26
C GLU A 168 7.82 25.17 -9.47
N MET A 169 7.13 24.03 -9.50
CA MET A 169 5.87 23.81 -8.79
C MET A 169 6.05 23.34 -7.34
N ARG A 170 7.30 23.07 -6.95
CA ARG A 170 7.69 22.57 -5.64
C ARG A 170 6.90 21.33 -5.19
N ARG A 171 6.65 20.39 -6.11
CA ARG A 171 5.89 19.17 -5.85
C ARG A 171 6.29 18.04 -6.79
N TYR A 172 6.01 16.81 -6.38
CA TYR A 172 6.09 15.65 -7.26
C TYR A 172 4.97 15.68 -8.30
N VAL A 173 5.32 15.32 -9.53
CA VAL A 173 4.38 15.19 -10.65
C VAL A 173 4.61 13.90 -11.39
N ARG A 174 3.52 13.32 -11.90
CA ARG A 174 3.60 12.19 -12.81
C ARG A 174 4.23 12.64 -14.13
N THR A 175 5.41 12.13 -14.45
CA THR A 175 6.15 12.45 -15.69
C THR A 175 5.96 11.40 -16.76
N ARG A 176 5.81 10.14 -16.37
CA ARG A 176 5.77 9.01 -17.30
C ARG A 176 4.78 7.93 -16.85
N THR A 177 4.26 7.18 -17.82
CA THR A 177 3.58 5.91 -17.57
C THR A 177 4.17 4.86 -18.50
N ILE A 178 4.59 3.73 -17.95
CA ILE A 178 5.19 2.61 -18.70
C ILE A 178 4.22 1.43 -18.60
N SER A 179 3.76 0.93 -19.73
CA SER A 179 2.96 -0.28 -19.81
C SER A 179 3.86 -1.52 -19.75
N ASN A 180 3.43 -2.54 -19.01
CA ASN A 180 4.14 -3.81 -18.92
C ASN A 180 3.69 -4.75 -20.05
N ASN A 181 4.59 -5.10 -20.95
CA ASN A 181 4.31 -6.05 -22.03
C ASN A 181 4.12 -7.50 -21.55
N ALA A 182 4.60 -7.84 -20.34
CA ALA A 182 4.41 -9.15 -19.73
C ALA A 182 3.08 -9.25 -18.95
N TYR A 183 2.30 -8.17 -18.85
CA TYR A 183 1.01 -8.18 -18.16
C TYR A 183 0.04 -9.16 -18.82
N VAL A 184 -0.63 -9.97 -18.00
CA VAL A 184 -1.69 -10.88 -18.44
C VAL A 184 -3.01 -10.38 -17.88
N GLU A 185 -3.87 -9.92 -18.78
CA GLU A 185 -5.26 -9.58 -18.49
C GLU A 185 -6.02 -10.87 -18.13
N ALA A 186 -6.67 -10.88 -16.97
CA ALA A 186 -7.55 -11.96 -16.55
C ALA A 186 -8.49 -11.47 -15.45
N GLU A 187 -9.66 -12.09 -15.35
CA GLU A 187 -10.64 -11.78 -14.32
C GLU A 187 -10.24 -12.50 -13.02
N THR A 188 -9.64 -11.75 -12.10
CA THR A 188 -9.25 -12.25 -10.77
C THR A 188 -9.63 -11.25 -9.70
N GLU A 189 -9.82 -11.76 -8.49
CA GLU A 189 -10.22 -11.00 -7.32
C GLU A 189 -9.27 -11.31 -6.16
N PRO A 190 -9.13 -10.39 -5.18
CA PRO A 190 -8.41 -10.66 -3.94
C PRO A 190 -9.06 -11.81 -3.16
N ASN A 191 -8.37 -12.32 -2.15
CA ASN A 191 -8.97 -13.25 -1.21
C ASN A 191 -10.16 -12.57 -0.49
N HIS A 192 -11.33 -13.21 -0.50
CA HIS A 192 -12.52 -12.71 0.20
C HIS A 192 -12.51 -13.00 1.71
N GLY A 193 -11.65 -13.91 2.16
CA GLY A 193 -11.49 -14.28 3.56
C GLY A 193 -10.40 -13.47 4.27
N PRO A 194 -10.37 -13.55 5.61
CA PRO A 194 -9.26 -13.02 6.40
C PRO A 194 -7.98 -13.84 6.14
N TYR A 195 -6.82 -13.26 6.44
CA TYR A 195 -5.59 -14.02 6.54
C TYR A 195 -5.75 -15.10 7.63
N PRO A 196 -5.41 -16.38 7.37
CA PRO A 196 -5.82 -17.48 8.25
C PRO A 196 -4.98 -17.59 9.52
N HIS A 197 -3.78 -17.03 9.56
CA HIS A 197 -2.91 -17.10 10.73
C HIS A 197 -2.99 -15.81 11.51
N PHE A 198 -3.18 -15.93 12.82
CA PHE A 198 -3.12 -14.80 13.74
C PHE A 198 -2.16 -15.13 14.87
N ASN A 199 -1.26 -14.19 15.14
CA ASN A 199 -0.45 -14.20 16.34
C ASN A 199 -1.07 -13.21 17.31
N LEU A 200 -1.13 -13.58 18.59
CA LEU A 200 -1.51 -12.62 19.62
C LEU A 200 -0.36 -11.60 19.75
N PRO A 201 -0.65 -10.29 19.68
CA PRO A 201 0.35 -9.27 19.96
C PRO A 201 0.89 -9.48 21.37
N ASP A 202 2.20 -9.36 21.57
CA ASP A 202 2.78 -9.41 22.91
C ASP A 202 2.25 -8.19 23.70
N PRO A 203 1.50 -8.36 24.80
CA PRO A 203 0.98 -7.24 25.58
C PRO A 203 2.09 -6.37 26.19
N ALA A 204 3.34 -6.84 26.27
CA ALA A 204 4.50 -6.03 26.69
C ALA A 204 5.20 -5.32 25.52
N GLY A 205 4.98 -5.78 24.28
CA GLY A 205 5.48 -5.16 23.04
C GLY A 205 4.51 -4.14 22.45
N TYR A 206 3.21 -4.27 22.75
CA TYR A 206 2.18 -3.33 22.31
C TYR A 206 2.27 -2.00 23.08
N SER A 207 3.14 -1.10 22.62
CA SER A 207 3.31 0.24 23.19
C SER A 207 2.27 1.21 22.61
N MET A 208 1.15 1.31 23.31
CA MET A 208 0.06 2.28 23.08
C MET A 208 0.47 3.76 23.14
N SER A 209 1.67 4.11 23.62
CA SER A 209 2.06 5.51 23.84
C SER A 209 2.74 6.19 22.64
N GLU A 210 3.02 5.46 21.56
CA GLU A 210 3.84 5.97 20.45
C GLU A 210 3.20 5.84 19.06
N HIS A 211 1.88 5.64 18.94
CA HIS A 211 1.26 5.41 17.62
C HIS A 211 0.07 6.34 17.42
N ASN A 212 0.33 7.50 16.77
CA ASN A 212 -0.70 8.33 16.16
C ASN A 212 -0.52 8.17 14.65
N CYS A 213 -0.91 7.02 14.10
CA CYS A 213 -0.83 6.74 12.66
C CYS A 213 -2.03 7.32 11.87
N VAL A 214 -3.00 7.91 12.60
CA VAL A 214 -4.17 8.59 12.03
C VAL A 214 -3.77 9.93 11.40
N ILE A 215 -3.47 9.95 10.09
CA ILE A 215 -3.74 11.15 9.27
C ILE A 215 -5.05 10.90 8.56
N ASN A 216 -6.01 11.78 8.82
CA ASN A 216 -7.21 11.88 8.02
C ASN A 216 -6.81 12.34 6.59
N PHE A 217 -6.69 11.39 5.66
CA PHE A 217 -6.23 11.59 4.28
C PHE A 217 -7.29 12.16 3.33
N ASN A 218 -8.42 12.66 3.85
CA ASN A 218 -9.53 13.16 3.04
C ASN A 218 -9.19 14.37 2.14
N ASN A 219 -7.95 14.89 2.17
CA ASN A 219 -7.50 15.90 1.21
C ASN A 219 -5.96 15.90 1.07
N SER A 220 -5.41 15.72 -0.13
CA SER A 220 -3.94 15.79 -0.36
C SER A 220 -3.30 17.13 0.05
N SER A 221 -4.12 18.19 0.12
CA SER A 221 -3.74 19.51 0.63
C SER A 221 -3.58 19.57 2.16
N SER A 222 -4.27 18.73 2.93
CA SER A 222 -4.14 18.67 4.39
C SER A 222 -2.83 18.02 4.81
N VAL A 223 -2.37 17.00 4.07
CA VAL A 223 -1.11 16.27 4.27
C VAL A 223 0.09 17.19 4.11
N LEU A 224 0.17 17.95 3.00
CA LEU A 224 1.20 18.96 2.81
C LEU A 224 1.17 20.03 3.90
N SER A 225 -0.02 20.44 4.36
CA SER A 225 -0.16 21.43 5.45
C SER A 225 0.27 20.89 6.82
N PHE A 226 0.13 19.58 7.05
CA PHE A 226 0.54 18.90 8.26
C PHE A 226 2.05 18.69 8.27
N VAL A 227 2.60 18.11 7.20
CA VAL A 227 4.05 17.95 6.99
C VAL A 227 4.76 19.30 7.07
N SER A 228 4.23 20.36 6.43
CA SER A 228 4.81 21.71 6.52
C SER A 228 4.80 22.32 7.93
N ARG A 229 3.84 21.95 8.78
CA ARG A 229 3.77 22.41 10.17
C ARG A 229 4.73 21.63 11.08
N SER A 230 4.87 20.33 10.85
CA SER A 230 5.83 19.49 11.57
C SER A 230 7.29 19.80 11.18
N LEU A 231 7.53 20.17 9.92
CA LEU A 231 8.82 20.67 9.41
C LEU A 231 9.32 21.98 10.07
N ALA A 232 8.48 22.69 10.82
CA ALA A 232 8.84 23.95 11.47
C ALA A 232 9.50 23.79 12.85
N LYS A 233 9.55 22.57 13.42
CA LYS A 233 10.19 22.27 14.72
C LYS A 233 11.28 21.22 14.55
N ASN A 234 12.54 21.66 14.67
CA ASN A 234 13.72 20.87 14.29
C ASN A 234 13.99 19.66 15.20
N ASP A 235 13.62 19.71 16.48
CA ASP A 235 13.89 18.63 17.45
C ASP A 235 12.85 17.50 17.44
N ASP A 236 11.76 17.64 16.67
CA ASP A 236 10.62 16.70 16.60
C ASP A 236 10.54 16.01 15.23
N TYR A 237 11.36 16.43 14.26
CA TYR A 237 11.28 16.01 12.86
C TYR A 237 11.71 14.55 12.65
N GLN A 238 12.90 14.17 13.14
CA GLN A 238 13.44 12.82 12.98
C GLN A 238 12.61 11.79 13.76
N SER A 239 12.23 12.12 15.00
CA SER A 239 11.38 11.26 15.83
C SER A 239 9.98 11.10 15.23
N ALA A 240 9.37 12.17 14.72
CA ALA A 240 8.10 12.06 14.00
C ALA A 240 8.28 11.19 12.75
N ILE A 241 9.31 11.38 11.93
CA ILE A 241 9.52 10.62 10.70
C ILE A 241 9.78 9.13 10.94
N ILE A 242 10.60 8.78 11.94
CA ILE A 242 10.82 7.39 12.32
C ILE A 242 9.51 6.76 12.80
N LYS A 243 8.70 7.50 13.55
CA LYS A 243 7.36 7.10 14.00
C LYS A 243 6.38 6.95 12.82
N TRP A 244 6.42 7.84 11.84
CA TRP A 244 5.63 7.78 10.59
C TRP A 244 6.05 6.64 9.65
N ARG A 245 7.34 6.31 9.61
CA ARG A 245 7.88 5.21 8.81
C ARG A 245 7.34 3.86 9.30
N ARG A 246 7.18 3.71 10.62
CA ARG A 246 6.50 2.54 11.23
C ARG A 246 5.02 2.48 10.84
N CYS A 247 4.35 3.63 10.71
CA CYS A 247 2.94 3.70 10.36
C CYS A 247 2.59 3.32 8.91
N HIS A 248 3.52 3.37 7.95
CA HIS A 248 3.22 3.26 6.52
C HIS A 248 4.17 2.29 5.81
N ILE A 249 3.84 1.01 5.92
CA ILE A 249 4.51 -0.16 5.32
C ILE A 249 4.77 -0.03 3.82
N MET A 250 3.91 0.69 3.08
CA MET A 250 4.16 0.96 1.66
C MET A 250 5.41 1.83 1.38
N LEU A 251 6.13 2.31 2.42
CA LEU A 251 7.41 3.03 2.33
C LEU A 251 8.66 2.16 2.49
N GLU A 252 8.47 0.86 2.68
CA GLU A 252 9.52 -0.13 2.92
C GLU A 252 10.75 -0.02 2.02
N THR A 253 10.58 0.28 0.73
CA THR A 253 11.70 0.10 -0.20
C THR A 253 12.60 1.30 -0.39
N THR A 254 12.35 2.46 0.22
CA THR A 254 13.25 3.63 0.10
C THR A 254 14.70 3.31 0.49
N SER A 255 15.47 2.89 -0.50
CA SER A 255 16.85 2.38 -0.47
C SER A 255 17.85 3.39 0.07
N ILE A 256 17.45 4.67 0.11
CA ILE A 256 18.24 5.79 0.61
C ILE A 256 18.59 5.61 2.10
N ILE A 257 17.80 4.85 2.86
CA ILE A 257 18.00 4.76 4.32
C ILE A 257 19.01 3.67 4.73
N SER A 258 19.20 2.61 3.92
CA SER A 258 20.29 1.65 4.19
C SER A 258 21.67 2.31 4.04
N MET A 259 21.78 3.38 3.25
CA MET A 259 23.00 4.19 3.13
C MET A 259 23.23 5.19 4.28
N MET A 260 22.26 5.40 5.19
CA MET A 260 22.35 6.40 6.27
C MET A 260 22.42 5.81 7.69
N LEU A 261 22.43 4.47 7.82
CA LEU A 261 22.69 3.77 9.09
C LEU A 261 24.18 3.39 9.26
N PHE A 262 25.06 4.00 8.46
CA PHE A 262 26.52 4.01 8.64
C PHE A 262 27.07 5.43 8.68
#